data_AF-A0A835M7K6-F1
#
_entry.id   AF-A0A835M7K6-F1
#
_cell.length_a   1.000
_cell.length_b   1.000
_cell.length_c   1.000
_cell.angle_alpha   90.00
_cell.angle_beta   90.00
_cell.angle_gamma   90.00
#
_symmetry.space_group_name_H-M   'P 1'
#
loop_
_entity.id
_entity.type
_entity.pdbx_description
1 polymer ?
#
loop_
_entity_poly.entity_id
_entity_poly.type
_entity_poly.pdbx_seq_one_letter_code
_entity_poly.pdbx_strand_id
1 'polypeptide(L)'
;MFTSIVGNVLGSKCYLRLEDLQIPIAHVKTFRGPPHGIQVERDKLNKYGRPLLGCTIKPKLGLSAKNYGRAVYECLRGGLDFTKDDENVNSQPFMGWRDRFLFFAKAIT
;
A
#
# COMPACT_ATOMS: atom_id res chain seq x y z
N MET A 1 -1.46 11.65 -20.79
CA MET A 1 -0.26 12.30 -20.22
C MET A 1 0.98 11.43 -20.37
N PHE A 2 1.09 10.29 -19.67
CA PHE A 2 2.26 9.41 -19.80
C PHE A 2 2.46 8.84 -21.22
N THR A 3 1.39 8.44 -21.91
CA THR A 3 1.46 8.00 -23.31
C THR A 3 2.18 8.98 -24.23
N SER A 4 2.04 10.29 -23.98
CA SER A 4 2.68 11.35 -24.76
C SER A 4 4.12 11.64 -24.30
N ILE A 5 4.38 11.60 -22.99
CA ILE A 5 5.67 12.03 -22.41
C ILE A 5 6.72 10.91 -22.44
N VAL A 6 6.32 9.67 -22.15
CA VAL A 6 7.26 8.52 -22.03
C VAL A 6 7.04 7.43 -23.07
N GLY A 7 6.04 7.56 -23.96
CA GLY A 7 5.61 6.48 -24.86
C GLY A 7 6.69 5.99 -25.82
N ASN A 8 7.22 6.87 -26.66
CA ASN A 8 8.20 6.50 -27.70
C ASN A 8 9.60 7.08 -27.46
N VAL A 9 9.69 8.21 -26.76
CA VAL A 9 10.93 9.01 -26.63
C VAL A 9 12.00 8.25 -25.85
N LEU A 10 11.61 7.42 -24.87
CA LEU A 10 12.54 6.60 -24.08
C LEU A 10 13.08 5.38 -24.84
N GLY A 11 12.47 4.99 -25.97
CA GLY A 11 12.94 3.90 -26.84
C GLY A 11 13.89 4.36 -27.94
N SER A 12 14.33 5.63 -27.92
CA SER A 12 15.28 6.15 -28.91
C SER A 12 16.67 5.50 -28.73
N LYS A 13 17.51 5.61 -29.77
CA LYS A 13 18.92 5.15 -29.69
C LYS A 13 19.74 5.87 -28.61
N CYS A 14 19.24 6.98 -28.07
CA CYS A 14 19.82 7.68 -26.92
C CYS A 14 19.01 7.35 -25.66
N TYR A 15 19.71 6.98 -24.59
CA TYR A 15 19.12 6.71 -23.28
C TYR A 15 18.71 8.01 -22.62
N LEU A 16 17.46 8.07 -22.15
CA LEU A 16 16.87 9.25 -21.53
C LEU A 16 16.26 8.89 -20.18
N ARG A 17 16.29 9.84 -19.23
CA ARG A 17 15.68 9.74 -17.91
C ARG A 17 14.84 10.99 -17.66
N LEU A 18 13.58 10.78 -17.28
CA LEU A 18 12.69 11.86 -16.86
C LEU A 18 12.97 12.20 -15.39
N GLU A 19 13.52 13.38 -15.13
CA GLU A 19 13.89 13.82 -13.78
C GLU A 19 12.74 14.52 -13.04
N ASP A 20 12.07 15.48 -13.70
CA ASP A 20 10.99 16.27 -13.09
C ASP A 20 9.95 16.68 -14.14
N LEU A 21 8.75 17.03 -13.68
CA LEU A 21 7.64 17.47 -14.52
C LEU A 21 6.82 18.57 -13.84
N GLN A 22 6.83 19.76 -14.42
CA GLN A 22 5.94 20.84 -14.01
C GLN A 22 4.54 20.64 -14.61
N ILE A 23 3.55 20.37 -13.75
CA ILE A 23 2.15 20.19 -14.17
C ILE A 23 1.39 21.51 -14.00
N PRO A 24 0.79 22.09 -15.06
CA PRO A 24 0.01 23.32 -14.95
C PRO A 24 -1.16 23.21 -13.98
N ILE A 25 -1.45 24.26 -13.22
CA ILE A 25 -2.54 24.29 -12.23
C ILE A 25 -3.90 23.92 -12.85
N ALA A 26 -4.16 24.38 -14.08
CA ALA A 26 -5.38 24.03 -14.80
C ALA A 26 -5.54 22.52 -14.99
N HIS A 27 -4.44 21.80 -15.22
CA HIS A 27 -4.44 20.34 -15.33
C HIS A 27 -4.52 19.67 -13.95
N VAL A 28 -3.79 20.17 -12.95
CA VAL A 28 -3.87 19.63 -11.58
C VAL A 28 -5.30 19.64 -11.05
N LYS A 29 -6.05 20.72 -11.31
CA LYS A 29 -7.45 20.88 -10.88
C LYS A 29 -8.44 19.89 -11.49
N THR A 30 -8.08 19.15 -12.54
CA THR A 30 -8.95 18.10 -13.11
C THR A 30 -8.92 16.80 -12.32
N PHE A 31 -7.97 16.64 -11.38
CA PHE A 31 -7.82 15.45 -10.56
C PHE A 31 -8.46 15.65 -9.18
N ARG A 32 -8.97 14.56 -8.59
CA ARG A 32 -9.58 14.59 -7.24
C ARG A 32 -8.57 14.74 -6.10
N GLY A 33 -7.31 14.40 -6.34
CA GLY A 33 -6.29 14.33 -5.30
C GLY A 33 -6.49 13.16 -4.32
N PRO A 34 -5.75 13.15 -3.21
CA PRO A 34 -5.85 12.11 -2.18
C PRO A 34 -7.23 12.13 -1.49
N PRO A 35 -7.89 10.97 -1.28
CA PRO A 35 -9.23 10.92 -0.68
C PRO A 35 -9.28 11.29 0.81
N HIS A 36 -8.20 11.09 1.55
CA HIS A 36 -8.10 11.44 2.98
C HIS A 36 -6.97 12.42 3.24
N GLY A 37 -5.78 12.16 2.68
CA GLY A 37 -4.60 12.96 2.98
C GLY A 37 -4.14 12.79 4.43
N ILE A 38 -3.03 13.42 4.77
CA ILE A 38 -2.31 13.17 6.04
C ILE A 38 -3.15 13.55 7.26
N GLN A 39 -3.87 14.68 7.20
CA GLN A 39 -4.64 15.19 8.35
C GLN A 39 -5.80 14.24 8.70
N VAL A 40 -6.65 13.93 7.72
CA VAL A 40 -7.82 13.06 7.94
C VAL A 40 -7.40 11.64 8.33
N GLU A 41 -6.31 11.11 7.78
CA GLU A 41 -5.78 9.81 8.21
C GLU A 41 -5.35 9.82 9.68
N ARG A 42 -4.66 10.88 10.13
CA ARG A 42 -4.27 11.01 11.55
C ARG A 42 -5.47 11.17 12.47
N ASP A 43 -6.48 11.93 12.04
CA ASP A 43 -7.72 12.14 12.80
C ASP A 43 -8.50 10.83 12.95
N LYS A 44 -8.62 10.05 11.86
CA LYS A 44 -9.28 8.73 11.90
C LYS A 44 -8.58 7.73 12.82
N LEU A 45 -7.27 7.85 12.97
CA LEU A 45 -6.45 6.94 13.80
C LEU A 45 -6.22 7.45 15.22
N ASN A 46 -6.56 8.71 15.50
CA ASN A 46 -6.24 9.42 16.74
C ASN A 46 -4.74 9.29 17.13
N LYS A 47 -3.83 9.49 16.16
CA LYS A 47 -2.38 9.32 16.33
C LYS A 47 -1.60 10.53 15.80
N TYR A 48 -1.01 11.29 16.73
CA TYR A 48 -0.31 12.55 16.47
C TYR A 48 1.11 12.55 17.04
N GLY A 49 1.93 13.51 16.59
CA GLY A 49 3.26 13.76 17.15
C GLY A 49 4.33 12.68 16.89
N ARG A 50 3.97 11.58 16.21
CA ARG A 50 4.91 10.51 15.83
C ARG A 50 4.65 9.94 14.43
N PRO A 51 5.65 9.30 13.81
CA PRO A 51 5.46 8.46 12.64
C PRO A 51 4.50 7.29 12.93
N LEU A 52 3.79 6.83 11.90
CA LEU A 52 2.99 5.61 11.95
C LEU A 52 3.89 4.41 11.63
N LEU A 53 3.80 3.37 12.45
CA LEU A 53 4.61 2.16 12.32
C LEU A 53 3.81 1.07 11.63
N GLY A 54 4.43 0.40 10.66
CA GLY A 54 3.81 -0.76 10.04
C GLY A 54 4.82 -1.77 9.51
N CYS A 55 4.36 -2.99 9.27
CA CYS A 55 5.17 -4.06 8.72
C CYS A 55 4.48 -4.79 7.55
N THR A 56 5.28 -5.43 6.70
CA THR A 56 4.79 -6.43 5.76
C THR A 56 4.89 -7.81 6.41
N ILE A 57 3.82 -8.61 6.35
CA ILE A 57 3.84 -9.95 6.93
C ILE A 57 4.83 -10.85 6.18
N LYS A 58 5.58 -11.66 6.93
CA LYS A 58 6.59 -12.60 6.41
C LYS A 58 6.34 -14.02 6.95
N PRO A 59 6.76 -15.08 6.23
CA PRO A 59 7.41 -15.08 4.92
C PRO A 59 6.48 -14.55 3.81
N LYS A 60 7.09 -14.14 2.69
CA LYS A 60 6.40 -13.48 1.58
C LYS A 60 5.23 -14.29 1.02
N LEU A 61 5.40 -15.60 0.87
CA LEU A 61 4.35 -16.54 0.42
C LEU A 61 4.39 -17.81 1.28
N GLY A 62 3.31 -18.60 1.23
CA GLY A 62 3.25 -19.92 1.85
C GLY A 62 2.62 -19.96 3.24
N LEU A 63 2.25 -18.83 3.83
CA LEU A 63 1.43 -18.81 5.05
C LEU A 63 -0.01 -19.20 4.74
N SER A 64 -0.61 -20.04 5.59
CA SER A 64 -2.06 -20.25 5.60
C SER A 64 -2.78 -19.03 6.17
N ALA A 65 -4.06 -18.85 5.84
CA ALA A 65 -4.86 -17.71 6.31
C ALA A 65 -4.89 -17.58 7.84
N LYS A 66 -4.94 -18.71 8.56
CA LYS A 66 -4.94 -18.72 10.03
C LYS A 66 -3.61 -18.23 10.61
N ASN A 67 -2.49 -18.72 10.07
CA ASN A 67 -1.16 -18.30 10.52
C ASN A 67 -0.88 -16.84 10.13
N TYR A 68 -1.40 -16.41 8.98
CA TYR A 68 -1.37 -15.02 8.55
C TYR A 68 -2.08 -14.10 9.55
N GLY A 69 -3.32 -14.45 9.95
CA GLY A 69 -4.06 -13.72 10.98
C GLY A 69 -3.34 -13.69 12.33
N ARG A 70 -2.69 -14.79 12.74
CA ARG A 70 -1.88 -14.81 13.95
C ARG A 70 -0.70 -13.84 13.86
N ALA A 71 0.04 -13.83 12.75
CA ALA A 71 1.15 -12.90 12.57
C ALA A 71 0.70 -11.44 12.64
N VAL A 72 -0.45 -11.12 12.02
CA VAL A 72 -1.07 -9.80 12.11
C VAL A 72 -1.39 -9.44 13.56
N TYR A 73 -2.05 -10.33 14.29
CA TYR A 73 -2.42 -10.11 15.69
C TYR A 73 -1.20 -9.78 16.56
N GLU A 74 -0.14 -10.59 16.48
CA GLU A 74 1.08 -10.37 17.27
C GLU A 74 1.74 -9.03 16.92
N CYS A 75 1.79 -8.67 15.64
CA CYS A 75 2.34 -7.40 15.18
C CYS A 75 1.57 -6.18 15.72
N LEU A 76 0.24 -6.21 15.65
CA LEU A 76 -0.61 -5.11 16.14
C LEU A 76 -0.57 -5.03 17.67
N ARG A 77 -0.64 -6.18 18.35
CA ARG A 77 -0.56 -6.25 19.82
C ARG A 77 0.79 -5.80 20.36
N GLY A 78 1.85 -6.04 19.58
CA GLY A 78 3.22 -5.58 19.84
C GLY A 78 3.44 -4.07 19.63
N GLY A 79 2.42 -3.32 19.19
CA GLY A 79 2.45 -1.86 19.12
C GLY A 79 2.62 -1.27 17.73
N LEU A 80 2.56 -2.07 16.66
CA LEU A 80 2.46 -1.53 15.30
C LEU A 80 1.09 -0.92 15.05
N ASP A 81 1.05 0.15 14.25
CA ASP A 81 -0.19 0.80 13.86
C ASP A 81 -0.87 0.06 12.69
N PHE A 82 -0.07 -0.56 11.83
CA PHE A 82 -0.54 -1.27 10.64
C PHE A 82 0.25 -2.53 10.33
N THR A 83 -0.39 -3.42 9.59
CA THR A 83 0.26 -4.51 8.86
C THR A 83 -0.21 -4.48 7.42
N LYS A 84 0.56 -5.00 6.48
CA LYS A 84 0.15 -5.15 5.08
C LYS A 84 0.52 -6.51 4.49
N ASP A 85 -0.27 -6.89 3.49
CA ASP A 85 0.06 -7.95 2.54
C ASP A 85 1.35 -7.62 1.78
N ASP A 86 2.14 -8.64 1.46
CA ASP A 86 3.24 -8.51 0.50
C ASP A 86 2.64 -8.31 -0.91
N GLU A 87 3.32 -7.59 -1.81
CA GLU A 87 2.73 -7.15 -3.08
C GLU A 87 2.35 -8.29 -4.03
N ASN A 88 2.92 -9.48 -3.81
CA ASN A 88 2.58 -10.67 -4.57
C ASN A 88 1.56 -11.60 -3.87
N VAL A 89 1.08 -11.26 -2.66
CA VAL A 89 0.01 -11.99 -1.97
C VAL A 89 -1.34 -11.53 -2.51
N ASN A 90 -2.00 -12.40 -3.27
CA ASN A 90 -3.29 -12.11 -3.90
C ASN A 90 -4.31 -13.17 -3.48
N SER A 91 -4.53 -14.19 -4.28
CA SER A 91 -5.34 -15.36 -3.95
C SER A 91 -4.66 -16.60 -4.52
N GLN A 92 -3.93 -17.30 -3.65
CA GLN A 92 -3.14 -18.47 -4.03
C GLN A 92 -3.74 -19.76 -3.44
N PRO A 93 -3.38 -20.94 -3.98
CA PRO A 93 -3.88 -22.23 -3.47
C PRO A 93 -3.65 -22.44 -1.96
N PHE A 94 -2.56 -21.91 -1.40
CA PHE A 94 -2.25 -22.04 0.03
C PHE A 94 -3.01 -21.04 0.92
N MET A 95 -3.62 -19.99 0.34
CA MET A 95 -4.32 -18.94 1.08
C MET A 95 -5.29 -18.18 0.16
N GLY A 96 -6.55 -18.60 0.17
CA GLY A 96 -7.63 -17.85 -0.49
C GLY A 96 -7.81 -16.47 0.13
N TRP A 97 -8.06 -15.45 -0.70
CA TRP A 97 -8.17 -14.07 -0.23
C TRP A 97 -9.31 -13.87 0.79
N ARG A 98 -10.44 -14.57 0.61
CA ARG A 98 -11.60 -14.50 1.52
C ARG A 98 -11.24 -14.97 2.92
N ASP A 99 -10.56 -16.11 3.01
CA ASP A 99 -10.14 -16.66 4.28
C ASP A 99 -9.11 -15.75 4.94
N ARG A 100 -8.15 -15.22 4.18
CA ARG A 100 -7.18 -14.25 4.69
C ARG A 100 -7.87 -13.04 5.30
N PHE A 101 -8.84 -12.45 4.59
CA PHE A 101 -9.56 -11.27 5.05
C PHE A 101 -10.39 -11.58 6.30
N LEU A 102 -11.01 -12.76 6.36
CA LEU A 102 -11.76 -13.20 7.54
C LEU A 102 -10.86 -13.35 8.77
N PHE A 103 -9.69 -13.99 8.63
CA PHE A 103 -8.75 -14.14 9.75
C PHE A 103 -8.06 -12.82 10.13
N PHE A 104 -7.81 -11.93 9.16
CA PHE A 104 -7.32 -10.58 9.41
C PHE A 104 -8.33 -9.75 10.22
N ALA A 105 -9.60 -9.75 9.83
CA ALA A 105 -10.65 -9.02 10.56
C ALA A 105 -10.75 -9.47 12.02
N LYS A 106 -10.63 -10.79 12.27
CA LYS A 106 -10.60 -11.36 13.63
C LYS A 106 -9.35 -10.98 14.44
N ALA A 107 -8.26 -10.63 13.78
CA ALA A 107 -7.00 -10.27 14.44
C ALA A 107 -6.94 -8.79 14.84
N ILE A 108 -7.82 -7.94 14.28
CA ILE A 108 -7.92 -6.52 14.63
C ILE A 108 -8.86 -6.29 15.83
N THR A 109 -9.86 -7.15 16.01
CA THR A 109 -10.81 -7.13 17.13
C THR A 109 -10.22 -7.72 18.39
#